data_AF-A0A838E0I6-F1
#
_entry.id   AF-A0A838E0I6-F1
#
_cell.length_a   1.000
_cell.length_b   1.000
_cell.length_c   1.000
_cell.angle_alpha   90.00
_cell.angle_beta   90.00
_cell.angle_gamma   90.00
#
_symmetry.space_group_name_H-M   'P 1'
#
loop_
_entity.id
_entity.type
_entity.pdbx_description
1 polymer ?
#
loop_
_entity_poly.entity_id
_entity_poly.type
_entity_poly.pdbx_seq_one_letter_code
_entity_poly.pdbx_strand_id
1 'polypeptide(L)' 'MSPLSYLLEYNRIYNILGIFVILAIAAAMSHNRSRISWRLVITALCLHATLAFFVLKTVWGRAIIGSIAGGFTLLYQAAD' A
#
# COMPACT_ATOMS: atom_id res chain seq x y z
N MET A 1 26.57 -3.79 4.16
CA MET A 1 25.81 -2.54 3.91
C MET A 1 24.91 -2.33 5.11
N SER A 2 24.93 -1.15 5.73
CA SER A 2 24.08 -0.91 6.90
C SER A 2 22.61 -0.79 6.45
N PRO A 3 21.63 -1.21 7.25
CA PRO A 3 20.21 -1.05 6.89
C PRO A 3 19.83 0.42 6.65
N LEU A 4 20.56 1.36 7.27
CA LEU A 4 20.41 2.79 7.04
C LEU A 4 20.90 3.21 5.64
N SER A 5 22.01 2.66 5.16
CA SER A 5 22.50 2.96 3.81
C SER A 5 21.55 2.42 2.75
N TYR A 6 20.94 1.24 2.96
CA TYR A 6 19.94 0.68 2.04
C TYR A 6 18.69 1.55 1.86
N LEU A 7 18.26 2.24 2.92
CA LEU A 7 17.12 3.15 2.86
C LEU A 7 17.47 4.47 2.14
N LEU A 8 18.66 5.02 2.43
CA LEU A 8 19.15 6.28 1.86
C LEU A 8 19.53 6.15 0.37
N GLU A 9 20.17 5.05 -0.02
CA GLU A 9 20.79 4.87 -1.34
C GLU A 9 19.78 4.54 -2.45
N TYR A 10 18.60 4.01 -2.10
CA TYR A 10 17.54 3.63 -3.05
C TYR A 10 16.33 4.57 -3.05
N ASN A 11 16.43 5.78 -2.48
CA ASN A 11 15.31 6.72 -2.42
C ASN A 11 14.06 6.13 -1.74
N ARG A 12 14.21 5.03 -0.98
CA ARG A 12 13.08 4.33 -0.33
C ARG A 12 12.47 5.15 0.79
N ILE A 13 13.23 6.12 1.31
CA ILE A 13 12.76 7.12 2.25
C ILE A 13 11.59 7.92 1.67
N TYR A 14 11.56 8.17 0.36
CA TYR A 14 10.44 8.88 -0.27
C TYR A 14 9.12 8.10 -0.23
N ASN A 15 9.15 6.77 -0.22
CA ASN A 15 7.91 5.98 -0.09
C ASN A 15 7.29 6.17 1.30
N ILE A 16 8.13 6.15 2.35
CA ILE A 16 7.67 6.38 3.72
C ILE A 16 7.20 7.83 3.87
N LEU A 17 7.97 8.78 3.34
CA LEU A 17 7.62 10.19 3.35
C LEU A 17 6.29 10.46 2.63
N GLY A 18 6.03 9.80 1.50
CA GLY A 18 4.76 9.90 0.77
C GLY A 18 3.55 9.48 1.62
N ILE A 19 3.66 8.41 2.41
CA ILE A 19 2.59 7.99 3.33
C ILE A 19 2.33 9.08 4.37
N PHE A 20 3.39 9.66 4.96
CA PHE A 20 3.25 10.77 5.91
C PHE A 20 2.62 12.01 5.27
N VAL A 21 2.98 12.35 4.04
CA VAL A 21 2.40 13.48 3.30
C VAL A 21 0.90 13.27 3.06
N ILE A 22 0.48 12.08 2.63
CA ILE A 22 -0.94 11.76 2.41
C ILE A 22 -1.72 11.87 3.73
N LEU A 23 -1.18 11.34 4.83
CA LEU A 23 -1.80 11.44 6.15
C LEU A 23 -1.89 12.90 6.63
N ALA A 24 -0.85 13.70 6.38
CA ALA A 24 -0.83 15.11 6.72
C ALA A 24 -1.87 15.91 5.92
N ILE A 25 -2.02 15.64 4.62
CA ILE A 25 -3.05 16.26 3.78
C ILE A 25 -4.45 15.84 4.27
N ALA A 26 -4.66 14.54 4.55
CA ALA A 26 -5.93 14.06 5.08
C ALA A 26 -6.29 14.70 6.43
N ALA A 27 -5.31 14.89 7.32
CA ALA A 27 -5.49 15.59 8.58
C ALA A 27 -5.73 17.10 8.38
N ALA A 28 -5.10 17.72 7.39
CA ALA A 28 -5.30 19.12 7.04
C ALA A 28 -6.70 19.39 6.46
N MET A 29 -7.23 18.45 5.67
CA MET A 29 -8.58 18.52 5.08
C MET A 29 -9.69 18.02 6.02
N SER A 30 -9.35 17.35 7.13
CA SER A 30 -10.33 16.82 8.07
C SER A 30 -11.09 17.95 8.78
N HIS A 31 -12.42 17.93 8.64
CA HIS A 31 -13.32 18.90 9.27
C HIS A 31 -13.27 18.85 10.80
N ASN A 32 -13.01 17.67 11.39
CA ASN A 32 -12.97 17.50 12.83
C ASN A 32 -11.67 16.80 13.27
N ARG A 33 -10.56 17.53 13.14
CA ARG A 33 -9.18 17.06 13.39
C ARG A 33 -9.00 16.38 14.76
N SER A 34 -9.75 16.83 15.76
CA SER A 34 -9.75 16.28 17.13
C SER A 34 -10.39 14.89 17.24
N ARG A 35 -11.28 14.53 16.31
CA ARG A 35 -12.04 13.26 16.32
C ARG A 35 -11.41 12.19 15.43
N ILE A 36 -10.23 12.45 14.89
CA ILE A 36 -9.49 11.44 14.13
C ILE A 36 -9.12 10.29 15.07
N SER A 37 -9.70 9.12 14.81
CA SER A 37 -9.41 7.91 15.57
C SER A 37 -8.09 7.31 15.11
N TRP A 38 -6.99 7.70 15.75
CA TRP A 38 -5.64 7.19 15.43
C TRP A 38 -5.53 5.66 15.49
N ARG A 39 -6.32 5.01 16.36
CA ARG A 39 -6.44 3.55 16.38
C ARG A 39 -6.95 3.00 15.04
N LEU A 40 -7.93 3.64 14.42
CA LEU A 40 -8.49 3.23 13.13
C LEU A 40 -7.49 3.46 12.01
N VAL A 41 -6.84 4.64 11.99
CA VAL A 41 -5.82 5.00 10.99
C VAL A 41 -4.67 4.00 11.01
N ILE A 42 -4.13 3.70 12.20
CA ILE A 42 -3.02 2.74 12.36
C ILE A 42 -3.47 1.33 11.98
N THR A 43 -4.67 0.90 12.41
CA THR A 43 -5.21 -0.42 12.05
C THR A 43 -5.36 -0.56 10.54
N ALA A 44 -5.88 0.46 9.86
CA ALA A 44 -6.03 0.47 8.41
C ALA A 44 -4.67 0.45 7.68
N LEU A 45 -3.67 1.19 8.17
CA LEU A 45 -2.32 1.17 7.61
C LEU A 45 -1.64 -0.19 7.80
N CYS A 46 -1.75 -0.79 8.98
CA CYS A 46 -1.24 -2.13 9.25
C CYS A 46 -1.92 -3.17 8.36
N LEU A 47 -3.25 -3.07 8.19
CA LEU A 47 -4.00 -3.96 7.32
C LEU A 47 -3.53 -3.83 5.87
N HIS A 48 -3.40 -2.61 5.35
CA HIS A 48 -2.87 -2.37 4.00
C HIS A 48 -1.47 -2.93 3.82
N ALA A 49 -0.56 -2.68 4.77
CA ALA A 49 0.81 -3.19 4.70
C ALA A 49 0.84 -4.73 4.74
N THR A 50 -0.01 -5.35 5.57
CA THR A 50 -0.13 -6.81 5.67
C THR A 50 -0.68 -7.39 4.37
N LEU A 51 -1.72 -6.80 3.80
CA LEU A 51 -2.30 -7.21 2.52
C LEU A 51 -1.28 -7.08 1.38
N ALA A 52 -0.62 -5.93 1.28
CA ALA A 52 0.41 -5.68 0.27
C ALA A 52 1.55 -6.69 0.40
N PHE A 53 2.04 -6.93 1.62
CA PHE A 53 3.05 -7.94 1.88
C PHE A 53 2.56 -9.34 1.47
N PHE A 54 1.36 -9.73 1.89
CA PHE A 54 0.79 -11.03 1.57
C PHE A 54 0.70 -11.24 0.06
N VAL A 55 0.12 -10.26 -0.65
CA VAL A 55 -0.10 -10.34 -2.09
C VAL A 55 1.22 -10.30 -2.89
N LEU A 56 2.17 -9.45 -2.50
CA LEU A 56 3.41 -9.23 -3.28
C LEU A 56 4.54 -10.21 -2.94
N LYS A 57 4.62 -10.68 -1.69
CA LYS A 57 5.74 -11.51 -1.21
C LYS A 57 5.41 -12.99 -1.08
N THR A 58 4.14 -13.38 -0.89
CA THR A 58 3.79 -14.80 -0.78
C THR A 58 3.49 -15.44 -2.13
N VAL A 59 3.78 -16.74 -2.25
CA VAL A 59 3.52 -17.53 -3.45
C VAL A 59 2.01 -17.61 -3.72
N TRP A 60 1.22 -17.85 -2.68
CA TRP A 60 -0.24 -17.89 -2.75
C TRP A 60 -0.84 -16.56 -3.20
N GLY A 61 -0.35 -15.44 -2.64
CA GLY A 61 -0.81 -14.10 -3.01
C GLY A 61 -0.57 -13.78 -4.49
N ARG A 62 0.62 -14.11 -5.00
CA ARG A 62 0.94 -13.94 -6.42
C ARG A 62 0.10 -14.82 -7.33
N ALA A 63 -0.15 -16.07 -6.94
CA ALA A 63 -0.99 -16.99 -7.71
C ALA A 63 -2.42 -16.48 -7.83
N ILE A 64 -3.01 -15.99 -6.74
CA ILE A 64 -4.37 -15.42 -6.73
C ILE A 64 -4.46 -14.20 -7.65
N ILE A 65 -3.54 -13.24 -7.53
CA ILE A 65 -3.52 -12.06 -8.40
C ILE A 65 -3.29 -12.46 -9.86
N GLY A 66 -2.42 -13.44 -10.12
CA GLY A 66 -2.18 -13.97 -11.46
C GLY A 66 -3.45 -14.55 -12.10
N SER A 67 -4.23 -15.33 -11.35
CA SER A 67 -5.50 -15.87 -11.83
C SER A 67 -6.53 -14.78 -12.11
N ILE A 68 -6.61 -13.75 -11.26
CA ILE A 68 -7.49 -12.59 -11.48
C ILE A 68 -7.07 -11.84 -12.75
N ALA A 69 -5.77 -11.57 -12.91
CA ALA A 69 -5.24 -10.93 -14.11
C ALA A 69 -5.53 -11.75 -15.38
N GLY A 70 -5.39 -13.08 -15.32
CA GLY A 70 -5.76 -13.97 -16.42
C GLY A 70 -7.26 -13.87 -16.78
N GLY A 71 -8.14 -13.77 -15.78
CA GLY A 71 -9.56 -13.52 -16.00
C GLY A 71 -9.84 -12.21 -16.72
N PHE A 72 -9.15 -11.13 -16.35
CA PHE A 72 -9.26 -9.85 -17.07
C PHE A 72 -8.76 -9.93 -18.51
N THR A 73 -7.68 -10.66 -18.77
CA THR A 73 -7.18 -10.90 -20.14
C THR A 73 -8.22 -11.62 -20.99
N LEU A 74 -8.90 -12.63 -20.43
CA LEU A 74 -9.96 -13.35 -21.14
C LEU A 74 -11.15 -12.44 -21.46
N LEU A 75 -11.57 -11.60 -20.51
CA LEU A 75 -12.63 -10.62 -20.73
C LEU A 75 -12.24 -9.59 -21.79
N TYR A 76 -10.99 -9.12 -21.78
CA TYR A 76 -10.49 -8.18 -22.78
C TYR A 76 -10.47 -8.80 -24.18
N GLN A 77 -10.02 -10.05 -24.31
CA GLN A 77 -10.01 -10.78 -25.58
C GLN A 77 -11.40 -11.13 -26.10
N ALA A 78 -12.39 -11.29 -25.22
CA ALA A 78 -13.77 -11.54 -25.63
C ALA A 78 -14.53 -10.27 -26.06
N ALA A 79 -13.98 -9.09 -25.72
CA ALA A 79 -14.55 -7.80 -26.09
C ALA A 79 -14.02 -7.25 -27.42
N ASP A 80 -12.90 -7.81 -27.92
CA ASP A 80 -12.30 -7.53 -29.23
C ASP A 80 -12.79 -8.56 -30.27
#